data_AF-A0A0F9KD68-F1
#
_entry.id   AF-A0A0F9KD68-F1
#
_cell.length_a   1.000
_cell.length_b   1.000
_cell.length_c   1.000
_cell.angle_alpha   90.00
_cell.angle_beta   90.00
_cell.angle_gamma   90.00
#
_symmetry.space_group_name_H-M   'P 1'
#
loop_
_entity.id
_entity.type
_entity.pdbx_description
1 polymer ?
#
loop_
_entity_poly.entity_id
_entity_poly.type
_entity_poly.pdbx_seq_one_letter_code
_entity_poly.pdbx_strand_id
1 'polypeptide(L)'
;MINQRILQISKLVLSIGLFYGANGAIAAPGEDSIARGKQVYNQQCAACHQAEGQGIPGSFPPQKDHTANVFNASGGVGGRDYLVHVLQYGLTGAIDVEGTSYNGNMPAWGGSLSDQQIADVLNYVVTGFGNKARLSGEFRPYSADEVKAISGKDLSGKDVYQLRQVVLGNQGQGSALSSPTSQSVAASDATHMASEVSLEQAIPKPIYAAVQKTGVVERFPSKSSWPGVEGAHYDALSPDGKQLIVSGFKTGNVYVMDTNNGEIEGSISIGEVAQGVKISPDGRYGLAVAPNQGIVAVIDMETLALVKKISVGDTPHNLIFNTNGSLAYVTLQGGGALAVVDMETLTKQREIPTPGLETPHNIDISGDGHRLWIRDFIGHVGVLDLDSEKVLKVFKVGAGHGGIDVIPNSRYVATGAISASQVTVIDADSLAIVANLDVGTGPHGVRASADGRYLYTSVTADNMITIIDMESLKVVRQEPVDGKFPFWLAVPGNP
;
A
#
# COMPACT_ATOMS: atom_id res chain seq x y z
N MET A 1 -58.32 0.64 -10.75
CA MET A 1 -57.75 1.80 -11.48
C MET A 1 -56.28 1.91 -11.07
N ILE A 2 -55.37 1.85 -12.06
CA ILE A 2 -53.90 2.10 -11.98
C ILE A 2 -53.13 1.10 -11.10
N ASN A 3 -52.36 0.09 -11.51
CA ASN A 3 -51.77 -0.48 -12.73
C ASN A 3 -50.80 0.39 -13.59
N GLN A 4 -49.58 -0.14 -13.72
CA GLN A 4 -48.47 0.16 -14.65
C GLN A 4 -47.50 1.32 -14.29
N ARG A 5 -46.34 0.98 -13.68
CA ARG A 5 -44.98 1.51 -14.03
C ARG A 5 -43.79 1.03 -13.19
N ILE A 6 -43.86 -0.11 -12.49
CA ILE A 6 -42.68 -0.70 -11.82
C ILE A 6 -42.65 -2.21 -12.07
N LEU A 7 -42.49 -2.60 -13.35
CA LEU A 7 -42.14 -3.96 -13.74
C LEU A 7 -41.68 -3.98 -15.21
N GLN A 8 -40.45 -3.54 -15.47
CA GLN A 8 -39.66 -3.88 -16.67
C GLN A 8 -38.28 -3.22 -16.55
N ILE A 9 -37.27 -4.01 -16.16
CA ILE A 9 -35.89 -4.11 -16.68
C ILE A 9 -35.24 -5.22 -15.83
N SER A 10 -35.65 -6.46 -16.10
CA SER A 10 -35.06 -7.69 -15.57
C SER A 10 -35.51 -8.81 -16.51
N LYS A 11 -34.87 -8.86 -17.69
CA LYS A 11 -34.77 -10.00 -18.63
C LYS A 11 -34.16 -9.51 -19.94
N LEU A 12 -32.84 -9.64 -20.06
CA LEU A 12 -32.19 -10.07 -21.30
C LEU A 12 -30.80 -10.64 -20.96
N VAL A 13 -30.78 -11.87 -20.44
CA VAL A 13 -29.64 -12.77 -20.64
C VAL A 13 -30.10 -13.77 -21.69
N LEU A 14 -29.39 -13.77 -22.82
CA LEU A 14 -28.92 -14.92 -23.60
C LEU A 14 -28.89 -14.57 -25.10
N SER A 15 -27.77 -14.94 -25.73
CA SER A 15 -27.40 -14.86 -27.15
C SER A 15 -26.78 -13.53 -27.63
N ILE A 16 -25.43 -13.52 -27.69
CA ILE A 16 -24.63 -13.24 -28.90
C ILE A 16 -23.25 -13.84 -28.64
N GLY A 17 -23.01 -15.01 -29.24
CA GLY A 17 -21.67 -15.40 -29.62
C GLY A 17 -21.24 -14.58 -30.85
N LEU A 18 -19.93 -14.39 -30.98
CA LEU A 18 -19.20 -14.02 -32.21
C LEU A 18 -19.99 -13.22 -33.27
N PHE A 19 -19.82 -11.90 -33.27
CA PHE A 19 -19.80 -11.13 -34.51
C PHE A 19 -18.62 -10.14 -34.52
N TYR A 20 -17.71 -10.41 -35.44
CA TYR A 20 -16.73 -9.48 -35.97
C TYR A 20 -17.44 -8.22 -36.51
N GLY A 21 -16.94 -7.04 -36.11
CA GLY A 21 -16.98 -5.80 -36.89
C GLY A 21 -18.27 -4.96 -36.88
N ALA A 22 -18.20 -3.77 -36.24
CA ALA A 22 -18.27 -2.45 -36.89
C ALA A 22 -18.78 -1.34 -35.93
N ASN A 23 -17.87 -0.44 -35.56
CA ASN A 23 -18.02 0.97 -35.20
C ASN A 23 -19.18 1.42 -34.29
N GLY A 24 -18.89 1.43 -32.99
CA GLY A 24 -19.34 2.46 -32.05
C GLY A 24 -18.13 2.97 -31.27
N ALA A 25 -17.32 3.84 -31.88
CA ALA A 25 -16.12 4.38 -31.27
C ALA A 25 -16.48 5.26 -30.06
N ILE A 26 -16.06 4.86 -28.87
CA ILE A 26 -15.74 5.81 -27.81
C ILE A 26 -14.52 6.56 -28.33
N ALA A 27 -14.69 7.84 -28.67
CA ALA A 27 -13.61 8.66 -29.22
C ALA A 27 -12.40 8.67 -28.28
N ALA A 28 -11.21 8.38 -28.82
CA ALA A 28 -9.97 8.35 -28.07
C ALA A 28 -9.61 9.77 -27.56
N PRO A 29 -9.31 9.97 -26.26
CA PRO A 29 -9.03 11.31 -25.70
C PRO A 29 -7.59 11.79 -25.97
N GLY A 30 -7.01 11.46 -27.12
CA GLY A 30 -5.59 11.75 -27.42
C GLY A 30 -5.32 13.22 -27.76
N GLU A 31 -5.95 13.75 -28.81
CA GLU A 31 -5.59 15.08 -29.36
C GLU A 31 -6.42 16.23 -28.76
N ASP A 32 -7.73 16.03 -28.58
CA ASP A 32 -8.62 17.06 -28.02
C ASP A 32 -8.30 17.39 -26.55
N SER A 33 -7.86 16.38 -25.78
CA SER A 33 -7.44 16.58 -24.39
C SER A 33 -6.16 17.41 -24.30
N ILE A 34 -5.18 17.13 -25.16
CA ILE A 34 -3.91 17.88 -25.22
C ILE A 34 -4.18 19.34 -25.62
N ALA A 35 -5.09 19.59 -26.57
CA ALA A 35 -5.45 20.95 -26.99
C ALA A 35 -6.11 21.76 -25.86
N ARG A 36 -7.05 21.16 -25.12
CA ARG A 36 -7.66 21.78 -23.92
C ARG A 36 -6.63 21.98 -22.81
N GLY A 37 -5.77 20.99 -22.60
CA GLY A 37 -4.67 21.04 -21.64
C GLY A 37 -3.71 22.20 -21.90
N LYS A 38 -3.38 22.46 -23.17
CA LYS A 38 -2.57 23.61 -23.57
C LYS A 38 -3.23 24.95 -23.23
N GLN A 39 -4.55 25.06 -23.38
CA GLN A 39 -5.29 26.26 -22.99
C GLN A 39 -5.21 26.49 -21.47
N VAL A 40 -5.43 25.44 -20.67
CA VAL A 40 -5.30 25.50 -19.20
C VAL A 40 -3.87 25.90 -18.81
N TYR A 41 -2.86 25.27 -19.41
CA TYR A 41 -1.45 25.59 -19.14
C TYR A 41 -1.12 27.05 -19.41
N ASN A 42 -1.55 27.58 -20.56
CA ASN A 42 -1.29 28.98 -20.93
C ASN A 42 -1.95 29.97 -19.99
N GLN A 43 -3.13 29.64 -19.46
CA GLN A 43 -3.89 30.51 -18.55
C GLN A 43 -3.38 30.47 -17.11
N GLN A 44 -3.01 29.27 -16.62
CA GLN A 44 -2.78 29.04 -15.19
C GLN A 44 -1.32 28.76 -14.84
N CYS A 45 -0.53 28.18 -15.76
CA CYS A 45 0.78 27.61 -15.45
C CYS A 45 1.94 28.39 -16.10
N ALA A 46 1.74 28.94 -17.29
CA ALA A 46 2.80 29.52 -18.12
C ALA A 46 3.47 30.77 -17.50
N ALA A 47 2.78 31.50 -16.61
CA ALA A 47 3.39 32.63 -15.90
C ALA A 47 4.59 32.20 -15.04
N CYS A 48 4.55 31.00 -14.46
CA CYS A 48 5.62 30.48 -13.60
C CYS A 48 6.52 29.48 -14.35
N HIS A 49 5.94 28.60 -15.17
CA HIS A 49 6.69 27.55 -15.88
C HIS A 49 7.14 27.94 -17.30
N GLN A 50 6.83 29.16 -17.75
CA GLN A 50 7.10 29.69 -19.09
C GLN A 50 6.35 28.94 -20.21
N ALA A 51 6.16 29.59 -21.36
CA ALA A 51 5.31 29.09 -22.44
C ALA A 51 5.79 27.74 -23.02
N GLU A 52 7.11 27.50 -23.07
CA GLU A 52 7.69 26.25 -23.57
C GLU A 52 8.23 25.36 -22.43
N GLY A 53 7.77 25.59 -21.20
CA GLY A 53 8.07 24.74 -20.05
C GLY A 53 9.49 24.90 -19.48
N GLN A 54 10.20 25.99 -19.77
CA GLN A 54 11.57 26.19 -19.29
C GLN A 54 11.68 26.46 -17.78
N GLY A 55 10.60 26.89 -17.13
CA GLY A 55 10.64 27.36 -15.76
C GLY A 55 11.39 28.69 -15.60
N ILE A 56 11.54 29.12 -14.35
CA ILE A 56 12.33 30.27 -13.93
C ILE A 56 13.40 29.75 -12.95
N PRO A 57 14.69 29.72 -13.33
CA PRO A 57 15.77 29.20 -12.48
C PRO A 57 15.71 29.76 -11.04
N GLY A 58 15.88 28.90 -10.04
CA GLY A 58 15.81 29.26 -8.62
C GLY A 58 14.40 29.39 -8.03
N SER A 59 13.39 29.65 -8.87
CA SER A 59 12.01 29.90 -8.42
C SER A 59 11.06 28.78 -8.83
N PHE A 60 10.91 28.51 -10.13
CA PHE A 60 9.94 27.52 -10.63
C PHE A 60 10.62 26.52 -11.57
N PRO A 61 10.47 25.20 -11.34
CA PRO A 61 11.20 24.18 -12.09
C PRO A 61 10.76 24.11 -13.56
N PRO A 62 11.62 23.59 -14.45
CA PRO A 62 11.23 23.26 -15.81
C PRO A 62 10.18 22.14 -15.81
N GLN A 63 9.25 22.20 -16.76
CA GLN A 63 8.41 21.06 -17.16
C GLN A 63 9.01 20.35 -18.37
N LYS A 64 9.70 21.12 -19.22
CA LYS A 64 10.46 20.62 -20.36
C LYS A 64 11.48 19.58 -19.88
N ASP A 65 11.41 18.40 -20.48
CA ASP A 65 12.36 17.28 -20.32
C ASP A 65 12.42 16.68 -18.89
N HIS A 66 11.67 17.25 -17.94
CA HIS A 66 11.63 16.87 -16.53
C HIS A 66 10.35 16.14 -16.14
N THR A 67 9.19 16.58 -16.62
CA THR A 67 7.89 15.98 -16.21
C THR A 67 7.83 14.49 -16.55
N ALA A 68 8.48 14.05 -17.64
CA ALA A 68 8.60 12.63 -17.98
C ALA A 68 9.38 11.83 -16.92
N ASN A 69 10.44 12.38 -16.35
CA ASN A 69 11.21 11.73 -15.28
C ASN A 69 10.34 11.54 -14.04
N VAL A 70 9.54 12.56 -13.70
CA VAL A 70 8.59 12.48 -12.60
C VAL A 70 7.49 11.48 -12.89
N PHE A 71 6.95 11.46 -14.10
CA PHE A 71 5.90 10.54 -14.52
C PHE A 71 6.36 9.07 -14.47
N ASN A 72 7.58 8.80 -14.95
CA ASN A 72 8.17 7.46 -15.01
C ASN A 72 8.57 6.91 -13.64
N ALA A 73 8.67 7.77 -12.62
CA ALA A 73 9.04 7.36 -11.29
C ALA A 73 8.01 6.37 -10.71
N SER A 74 8.48 5.34 -10.02
CA SER A 74 7.63 4.31 -9.43
C SER A 74 7.64 4.31 -7.90
N GLY A 75 8.38 5.22 -7.25
CA GLY A 75 8.46 5.32 -5.79
C GLY A 75 7.16 5.86 -5.14
N GLY A 76 6.81 5.33 -3.97
CA GLY A 76 5.65 5.75 -3.16
C GLY A 76 4.30 5.57 -3.85
N VAL A 77 3.52 6.65 -3.96
CA VAL A 77 2.23 6.65 -4.71
C VAL A 77 2.41 6.47 -6.22
N GLY A 78 3.65 6.46 -6.71
CA GLY A 78 3.98 6.43 -8.14
C GLY A 78 3.95 7.82 -8.77
N GLY A 79 4.78 8.01 -9.80
CA GLY A 79 4.99 9.27 -10.49
C GLY A 79 3.75 9.83 -11.20
N ARG A 80 2.95 8.93 -11.77
CA ARG A 80 1.67 9.25 -12.39
C ARG A 80 0.69 9.86 -11.38
N ASP A 81 0.44 9.17 -10.27
CA ASP A 81 -0.51 9.63 -9.25
C ASP A 81 0.06 10.84 -8.51
N TYR A 82 1.37 10.90 -8.28
CA TYR A 82 2.05 12.05 -7.68
C TYR A 82 1.80 13.35 -8.46
N LEU A 83 1.83 13.31 -9.80
CA LEU A 83 1.53 14.50 -10.61
C LEU A 83 0.10 15.01 -10.42
N VAL A 84 -0.86 14.12 -10.13
CA VAL A 84 -2.22 14.52 -9.76
C VAL A 84 -2.24 15.19 -8.39
N HIS A 85 -1.49 14.66 -7.41
CA HIS A 85 -1.37 15.28 -6.08
C HIS A 85 -0.77 16.69 -6.14
N VAL A 86 0.24 16.89 -6.99
CA VAL A 86 0.87 18.21 -7.21
C VAL A 86 -0.14 19.24 -7.70
N LEU A 87 -1.04 18.89 -8.63
CA LEU A 87 -2.06 19.82 -9.11
C LEU A 87 -3.23 19.99 -8.13
N GLN A 88 -3.65 18.91 -7.47
CA GLN A 88 -4.76 18.99 -6.52
C GLN A 88 -4.40 19.82 -5.29
N TYR A 89 -3.22 19.60 -4.71
CA TYR A 89 -2.87 20.07 -3.37
C TYR A 89 -1.69 21.07 -3.34
N GLY A 90 -1.07 21.35 -4.50
CA GLY A 90 0.08 22.23 -4.61
C GLY A 90 1.37 21.57 -4.13
N LEU A 91 2.44 22.36 -4.05
CA LEU A 91 3.76 21.91 -3.60
C LEU A 91 4.47 23.05 -2.88
N THR A 92 4.85 22.82 -1.62
CA THR A 92 5.53 23.79 -0.77
C THR A 92 6.80 23.16 -0.18
N GLY A 93 7.97 23.60 -0.68
CA GLY A 93 9.27 23.14 -0.21
C GLY A 93 10.34 23.26 -1.29
N ALA A 94 11.60 23.33 -0.90
CA ALA A 94 12.73 23.45 -1.83
C ALA A 94 13.01 22.11 -2.52
N ILE A 95 12.97 22.10 -3.85
CA ILE A 95 13.21 20.90 -4.66
C ILE A 95 14.43 21.08 -5.54
N ASP A 96 15.15 19.98 -5.78
CA ASP A 96 16.22 19.93 -6.76
C ASP A 96 15.74 19.30 -8.07
N VAL A 97 16.11 19.92 -9.18
CA VAL A 97 15.91 19.41 -10.54
C VAL A 97 17.22 19.60 -11.29
N GLU A 98 17.84 18.48 -11.69
CA GLU A 98 19.10 18.46 -12.45
C GLU A 98 20.22 19.33 -11.80
N GLY A 99 20.32 19.29 -10.47
CA GLY A 99 21.33 20.02 -9.71
C GLY A 99 21.04 21.52 -9.49
N THR A 100 19.87 22.00 -9.91
CA THR A 100 19.39 23.35 -9.59
C THR A 100 18.28 23.28 -8.54
N SER A 101 18.45 24.04 -7.45
CA SER A 101 17.44 24.18 -6.40
C SER A 101 16.37 25.20 -6.79
N TYR A 102 15.10 24.87 -6.54
CA TYR A 102 13.92 25.71 -6.77
C TYR A 102 13.10 25.81 -5.49
N ASN A 103 12.70 27.02 -5.09
CA ASN A 103 11.99 27.25 -3.82
C ASN A 103 10.69 28.08 -3.96
N GLY A 104 10.13 28.16 -5.17
CA GLY A 104 8.84 28.79 -5.41
C GLY A 104 7.69 27.91 -4.92
N ASN A 105 6.63 28.54 -4.43
CA ASN A 105 5.42 27.84 -4.01
C ASN A 105 4.54 27.51 -5.22
N MET A 106 4.16 26.24 -5.39
CA MET A 106 3.17 25.83 -6.38
C MET A 106 1.78 25.81 -5.74
N PRO A 107 0.83 26.63 -6.21
CA PRO A 107 -0.52 26.68 -5.62
C PRO A 107 -1.29 25.39 -5.87
N ALA A 108 -2.21 25.09 -4.96
CA ALA A 108 -3.22 24.05 -5.13
C ALA A 108 -4.27 24.50 -6.13
N TRP A 109 -4.63 23.64 -7.08
CA TRP A 109 -5.67 23.89 -8.07
C TRP A 109 -6.94 23.07 -7.83
N GLY A 110 -6.91 22.12 -6.89
CA GLY A 110 -8.10 21.43 -6.43
C GLY A 110 -9.18 22.42 -5.98
N GLY A 111 -10.40 22.23 -6.48
CA GLY A 111 -11.52 23.15 -6.25
C GLY A 111 -11.54 24.41 -7.13
N SER A 112 -10.41 24.82 -7.71
CA SER A 112 -10.35 25.94 -8.67
C SER A 112 -10.41 25.46 -10.14
N LEU A 113 -9.85 24.28 -10.41
CA LEU A 113 -9.98 23.57 -11.69
C LEU A 113 -10.85 22.33 -11.50
N SER A 114 -11.64 22.00 -12.51
CA SER A 114 -12.36 20.72 -12.55
C SER A 114 -11.40 19.54 -12.72
N ASP A 115 -11.82 18.35 -12.29
CA ASP A 115 -11.04 17.12 -12.47
C ASP A 115 -10.66 16.89 -13.95
N GLN A 116 -11.55 17.25 -14.88
CA GLN A 116 -11.28 17.18 -16.32
C GLN A 116 -10.19 18.17 -16.78
N GLN A 117 -10.19 19.40 -16.25
CA GLN A 117 -9.14 20.39 -16.58
C GLN A 117 -7.77 19.96 -16.05
N ILE A 118 -7.74 19.34 -14.86
CA ILE A 118 -6.51 18.77 -14.27
C ILE A 118 -6.01 17.59 -15.12
N ALA A 119 -6.91 16.68 -15.55
CA ALA A 119 -6.55 15.58 -16.44
C ALA A 119 -6.01 16.10 -17.79
N ASP A 120 -6.69 17.07 -18.40
CA ASP A 120 -6.29 17.66 -19.68
C ASP A 120 -4.92 18.34 -19.60
N VAL A 121 -4.67 19.15 -18.56
CA VAL A 121 -3.36 19.81 -18.43
C VAL A 121 -2.25 18.78 -18.19
N LEU A 122 -2.45 17.74 -17.38
CA LEU A 122 -1.47 16.65 -17.21
C LEU A 122 -1.16 15.94 -18.52
N ASN A 123 -2.18 15.66 -19.35
CA ASN A 123 -1.99 15.07 -20.67
C ASN A 123 -1.08 15.96 -21.54
N TYR A 124 -1.27 17.28 -21.49
CA TYR A 124 -0.41 18.23 -22.19
C TYR A 124 1.01 18.29 -21.60
N VAL A 125 1.20 18.42 -20.28
CA VAL A 125 2.54 18.61 -19.70
C VAL A 125 3.41 17.34 -19.81
N VAL A 126 2.81 16.16 -19.64
CA VAL A 126 3.51 14.87 -19.70
C VAL A 126 3.91 14.50 -21.14
N THR A 127 3.16 14.94 -22.15
CA THR A 127 3.49 14.62 -23.56
C THR A 127 4.11 15.79 -24.33
N GLY A 128 3.95 17.00 -23.85
CA GLY A 128 4.50 18.23 -24.43
C GLY A 128 5.99 18.41 -24.17
N PHE A 129 6.55 19.48 -24.72
CA PHE A 129 7.93 19.97 -24.45
C PHE A 129 9.10 19.03 -24.77
N GLY A 130 8.85 17.83 -25.29
CA GLY A 130 9.86 16.78 -25.50
C GLY A 130 9.73 15.61 -24.52
N ASN A 131 8.74 15.64 -23.63
CA ASN A 131 8.51 14.62 -22.61
C ASN A 131 7.98 13.30 -23.20
N LYS A 132 7.15 13.33 -24.25
CA LYS A 132 6.59 12.11 -24.87
C LYS A 132 7.66 11.10 -25.31
N ALA A 133 8.80 11.58 -25.81
CA ALA A 133 9.90 10.74 -26.26
C ALA A 133 10.71 10.11 -25.10
N ARG A 134 10.48 10.58 -23.87
CA ARG A 134 11.18 10.14 -22.66
C ARG A 134 10.33 9.23 -21.76
N LEU A 135 9.10 8.90 -22.15
CA LEU A 135 8.24 8.01 -21.37
C LEU A 135 8.73 6.56 -21.48
N SER A 136 8.73 5.83 -20.37
CA SER A 136 9.22 4.44 -20.29
C SER A 136 8.25 3.40 -20.88
N GLY A 137 7.13 3.84 -21.46
CA GLY A 137 6.12 2.97 -22.08
C GLY A 137 5.05 3.77 -22.83
N GLU A 138 3.99 3.07 -23.25
CA GLU A 138 2.86 3.69 -23.94
C GLU A 138 2.13 4.69 -23.01
N PHE A 139 1.92 5.90 -23.50
CA PHE A 139 1.23 6.93 -22.74
C PHE A 139 -0.28 6.69 -22.71
N ARG A 140 -0.80 6.35 -21.53
CA ARG A 140 -2.25 6.37 -21.25
C ARG A 140 -2.67 7.77 -20.79
N PRO A 141 -3.60 8.45 -21.50
CA PRO A 141 -4.13 9.73 -21.03
C PRO A 141 -4.80 9.63 -19.66
N TYR A 142 -4.62 10.66 -18.83
CA TYR A 142 -5.38 10.88 -17.59
C TYR A 142 -6.86 11.12 -17.92
N SER A 143 -7.75 10.61 -17.08
CA SER A 143 -9.19 10.86 -17.13
C SER A 143 -9.65 11.70 -15.93
N ALA A 144 -10.83 12.35 -16.05
CA ALA A 144 -11.44 13.04 -14.91
C ALA A 144 -11.72 12.09 -13.74
N ASP A 145 -12.14 10.85 -14.01
CA ASP A 145 -12.40 9.86 -12.95
C ASP A 145 -11.13 9.46 -12.19
N GLU A 146 -10.00 9.35 -12.90
CA GLU A 146 -8.69 9.09 -12.30
C GLU A 146 -8.26 10.25 -11.39
N VAL A 147 -8.46 11.49 -11.83
CA VAL A 147 -8.20 12.67 -11.00
C VAL A 147 -9.11 12.70 -9.79
N LYS A 148 -10.42 12.48 -9.98
CA LYS A 148 -11.43 12.47 -8.93
C LYS A 148 -11.18 11.41 -7.87
N ALA A 149 -10.65 10.24 -8.25
CA ALA A 149 -10.30 9.18 -7.30
C ALA A 149 -9.17 9.58 -6.34
N ILE A 150 -8.39 10.61 -6.70
CA ILE A 150 -7.31 11.19 -5.90
C ILE A 150 -7.79 12.46 -5.18
N SER A 151 -8.80 13.16 -5.71
CA SER A 151 -9.51 14.29 -5.10
C SER A 151 -10.32 13.85 -3.88
N GLY A 152 -9.90 14.22 -2.67
CA GLY A 152 -10.66 13.91 -1.45
C GLY A 152 -9.82 13.58 -0.21
N LYS A 153 -8.52 13.91 -0.24
CA LYS A 153 -7.63 13.81 0.92
C LYS A 153 -7.19 15.21 1.33
N ASP A 154 -7.20 15.53 2.62
CA ASP A 154 -6.69 16.81 3.12
C ASP A 154 -5.15 16.81 3.14
N LEU A 155 -4.53 16.88 1.96
CA LEU A 155 -3.09 17.04 1.82
C LEU A 155 -2.73 18.51 1.66
N SER A 156 -1.70 18.95 2.38
CA SER A 156 -1.09 20.25 2.19
C SER A 156 0.03 20.18 1.15
N GLY A 157 0.45 21.33 0.61
CA GLY A 157 1.61 21.41 -0.28
C GLY A 157 2.92 20.90 0.38
N LYS A 158 3.02 20.91 1.70
CA LYS A 158 4.15 20.31 2.43
C LYS A 158 4.07 18.77 2.43
N ASP A 159 2.87 18.20 2.52
CA ASP A 159 2.69 16.76 2.43
C ASP A 159 3.02 16.26 1.02
N VAL A 160 2.63 17.01 0.00
CA VAL A 160 3.06 16.73 -1.39
C VAL A 160 4.57 16.86 -1.55
N TYR A 161 5.20 17.81 -0.87
CA TYR A 161 6.66 17.91 -0.87
C TYR A 161 7.32 16.66 -0.27
N GLN A 162 6.79 16.11 0.82
CA GLN A 162 7.28 14.85 1.36
C GLN A 162 7.04 13.67 0.40
N LEU A 163 5.87 13.63 -0.27
CA LEU A 163 5.60 12.65 -1.32
C LEU A 163 6.62 12.74 -2.46
N ARG A 164 7.09 13.94 -2.81
CA ARG A 164 8.12 14.12 -3.85
C ARG A 164 9.43 13.44 -3.51
N GLN A 165 9.89 13.60 -2.27
CA GLN A 165 11.15 13.01 -1.81
C GLN A 165 11.10 11.48 -1.88
N VAL A 166 9.91 10.93 -1.62
CA VAL A 166 9.59 9.51 -1.75
C VAL A 166 9.56 9.06 -3.23
N VAL A 167 8.91 9.84 -4.10
CA VAL A 167 8.69 9.46 -5.50
C VAL A 167 9.99 9.52 -6.31
N LEU A 168 10.84 10.51 -6.07
CA LEU A 168 12.04 10.78 -6.89
C LEU A 168 13.35 10.33 -6.27
N GLY A 169 13.34 9.88 -5.00
CA GLY A 169 14.56 9.61 -4.25
C GLY A 169 15.31 10.91 -3.93
N ASN A 170 15.86 10.98 -2.72
CA ASN A 170 16.51 12.18 -2.20
C ASN A 170 17.85 12.43 -2.94
N GLN A 171 17.84 13.19 -4.03
CA GLN A 171 19.06 13.70 -4.65
C GLN A 171 19.50 14.97 -3.91
N GLY A 172 20.25 14.83 -2.81
CA GLY A 172 21.07 15.93 -2.28
C GLY A 172 21.30 15.97 -0.76
N GLN A 173 22.39 15.36 -0.29
CA GLN A 173 23.41 16.04 0.53
C GLN A 173 24.76 15.32 0.32
N GLY A 174 25.77 16.07 -0.12
CA GLY A 174 27.10 15.55 -0.38
C GLY A 174 27.81 15.13 0.91
N SER A 175 28.35 13.91 0.90
CA SER A 175 29.59 13.61 1.60
C SER A 175 30.55 13.02 0.57
N ALA A 176 31.71 13.64 0.44
CA ALA A 176 32.73 13.29 -0.52
C ALA A 176 33.31 11.90 -0.22
N LEU A 177 33.07 10.93 -1.09
CA LEU A 177 34.02 9.87 -1.36
C LEU A 177 34.21 9.81 -2.87
N SER A 178 35.43 10.15 -3.26
CA SER A 178 35.96 10.18 -4.61
C SER A 178 35.64 8.92 -5.41
N SER A 179 35.00 9.10 -6.58
CA SER A 179 34.93 8.08 -7.63
C SER A 179 36.32 7.86 -8.24
N PRO A 180 36.75 6.63 -8.52
CA PRO A 180 37.64 6.37 -9.64
C PRO A 180 36.80 6.19 -10.91
N THR A 181 37.06 7.08 -11.86
CA THR A 181 36.97 6.93 -13.31
C THR A 181 36.31 5.68 -13.90
N SER A 182 35.34 5.97 -14.76
CA SER A 182 34.73 5.11 -15.78
C SER A 182 35.75 4.32 -16.60
N GLN A 183 35.62 3.00 -16.61
CA GLN A 183 35.88 2.18 -17.78
C GLN A 183 34.63 1.38 -18.10
N SER A 184 34.23 1.47 -19.38
CA SER A 184 33.20 0.66 -20.01
C SER A 184 33.50 -0.83 -19.81
N VAL A 185 32.53 -1.58 -19.31
CA VAL A 185 32.54 -3.03 -19.45
C VAL A 185 31.15 -3.48 -19.89
N ALA A 186 31.18 -4.27 -20.97
CA ALA A 186 30.08 -5.03 -21.50
C ALA A 186 29.47 -5.96 -20.44
N ALA A 187 28.30 -6.52 -20.77
CA ALA A 187 27.63 -7.56 -20.02
C ALA A 187 28.60 -8.60 -19.43
N SER A 188 28.58 -8.76 -18.12
CA SER A 188 29.15 -9.91 -17.42
C SER A 188 28.48 -10.12 -16.06
N ASP A 189 27.75 -11.22 -15.98
CA ASP A 189 27.62 -12.17 -14.86
C ASP A 189 27.82 -11.72 -13.40
N ALA A 190 26.77 -12.02 -12.62
CA ALA A 190 26.75 -12.60 -11.27
C ALA A 190 27.86 -12.26 -10.26
N THR A 191 27.46 -11.65 -9.13
CA THR A 191 27.79 -11.99 -7.70
C THR A 191 27.42 -10.77 -6.84
N HIS A 192 26.47 -10.81 -5.90
CA HIS A 192 26.41 -11.63 -4.68
C HIS A 192 24.97 -11.99 -4.31
N MET A 193 24.39 -13.00 -4.96
CA MET A 193 23.29 -13.74 -4.35
C MET A 193 23.93 -14.78 -3.42
N ALA A 194 23.55 -14.79 -2.14
CA ALA A 194 23.75 -15.99 -1.32
C ALA A 194 23.18 -17.19 -2.09
N SER A 195 23.76 -18.39 -1.95
CA SER A 195 23.27 -19.59 -2.64
C SER A 195 21.75 -19.65 -2.60
N GLU A 196 21.07 -19.48 -3.74
CA GLU A 196 19.61 -19.35 -3.78
C GLU A 196 19.00 -20.58 -3.14
N VAL A 197 18.37 -20.38 -1.98
CA VAL A 197 17.57 -21.41 -1.33
C VAL A 197 16.39 -21.70 -2.25
N SER A 198 16.04 -22.98 -2.43
CA SER A 198 14.88 -23.32 -3.26
C SER A 198 13.60 -22.76 -2.62
N LEU A 199 12.58 -22.46 -3.43
CA LEU A 199 11.34 -21.91 -2.91
C LEU A 199 10.67 -22.87 -1.92
N GLU A 200 10.77 -24.18 -2.15
CA GLU A 200 10.25 -25.23 -1.27
C GLU A 200 11.03 -25.34 0.05
N GLN A 201 12.33 -25.09 0.02
CA GLN A 201 13.17 -25.05 1.22
C GLN A 201 12.90 -23.80 2.05
N ALA A 202 12.69 -22.66 1.38
CA ALA A 202 12.39 -21.39 2.00
C ALA A 202 10.94 -21.32 2.52
N ILE A 203 9.99 -21.96 1.83
CA ILE A 203 8.55 -21.97 2.12
C ILE A 203 8.09 -23.43 2.29
N PRO A 204 8.44 -24.09 3.41
CA PRO A 204 8.09 -25.49 3.64
C PRO A 204 6.59 -25.70 3.93
N LYS A 205 5.89 -24.64 4.37
CA LYS A 205 4.43 -24.60 4.51
C LYS A 205 3.90 -23.48 3.62
N PRO A 206 2.77 -23.69 2.93
CA PRO A 206 2.28 -22.69 2.00
C PRO A 206 2.01 -21.33 2.65
N ILE A 207 2.35 -20.27 1.93
CA ILE A 207 1.98 -18.89 2.28
C ILE A 207 1.06 -18.32 1.20
N TYR A 208 0.30 -17.31 1.57
CA TYR A 208 -0.76 -16.74 0.73
C TYR A 208 -0.50 -15.24 0.60
N ALA A 209 -0.57 -14.72 -0.62
CA ALA A 209 -0.37 -13.32 -0.91
C ALA A 209 -1.61 -12.72 -1.55
N ALA A 210 -2.23 -11.74 -0.88
CA ALA A 210 -3.31 -10.95 -1.46
C ALA A 210 -2.77 -9.99 -2.54
N VAL A 211 -3.26 -10.11 -3.77
CA VAL A 211 -2.81 -9.30 -4.91
C VAL A 211 -3.90 -8.31 -5.32
N GLN A 212 -3.72 -7.05 -4.92
CA GLN A 212 -4.83 -6.10 -4.85
C GLN A 212 -5.45 -5.73 -6.19
N LYS A 213 -4.63 -5.53 -7.22
CA LYS A 213 -5.13 -5.05 -8.53
C LYS A 213 -5.75 -6.16 -9.37
N THR A 214 -5.53 -7.42 -9.03
CA THR A 214 -6.05 -8.57 -9.78
C THR A 214 -7.20 -9.25 -9.04
N GLY A 215 -7.35 -9.03 -7.73
CA GLY A 215 -8.40 -9.66 -6.93
C GLY A 215 -8.19 -11.17 -6.78
N VAL A 216 -6.93 -11.58 -6.70
CA VAL A 216 -6.53 -12.98 -6.51
C VAL A 216 -5.70 -13.11 -5.23
N VAL A 217 -5.68 -14.33 -4.71
CA VAL A 217 -4.70 -14.77 -3.72
C VAL A 217 -3.69 -15.68 -4.43
N GLU A 218 -2.41 -15.38 -4.29
CA GLU A 218 -1.32 -16.22 -4.81
C GLU A 218 -0.77 -17.12 -3.72
N ARG A 219 -0.70 -18.43 -4.00
CA ARG A 219 -0.18 -19.43 -3.06
C ARG A 219 1.24 -19.84 -3.41
N PHE A 220 2.18 -19.72 -2.48
CA PHE A 220 3.56 -20.19 -2.61
C PHE A 220 3.78 -21.46 -1.78
N PRO A 221 4.69 -22.38 -2.15
CA PRO A 221 5.59 -22.32 -3.29
C PRO A 221 4.95 -22.75 -4.62
N SER A 222 3.71 -23.24 -4.62
CA SER A 222 3.07 -23.82 -5.82
C SER A 222 2.74 -22.81 -6.93
N LYS A 223 2.75 -21.50 -6.61
CA LYS A 223 2.34 -20.38 -7.47
C LYS A 223 0.97 -20.59 -8.09
N SER A 224 0.01 -20.95 -7.24
CA SER A 224 -1.37 -21.16 -7.65
C SER A 224 -2.15 -19.87 -7.40
N SER A 225 -2.76 -19.33 -8.45
CA SER A 225 -3.61 -18.14 -8.37
C SER A 225 -5.06 -18.52 -8.07
N TRP A 226 -5.62 -17.97 -7.01
CA TRP A 226 -7.00 -18.20 -6.59
C TRP A 226 -7.83 -16.93 -6.79
N PRO A 227 -8.69 -16.88 -7.83
CA PRO A 227 -9.47 -15.69 -8.15
C PRO A 227 -10.74 -15.58 -7.28
N GLY A 228 -11.47 -14.48 -7.46
CA GLY A 228 -12.79 -14.28 -6.86
C GLY A 228 -12.80 -13.37 -5.62
N VAL A 229 -11.64 -12.82 -5.27
CA VAL A 229 -11.43 -11.98 -4.09
C VAL A 229 -11.34 -10.52 -4.52
N GLU A 230 -12.46 -9.95 -4.98
CA GLU A 230 -12.48 -8.58 -5.52
C GLU A 230 -11.96 -7.57 -4.49
N GLY A 231 -10.91 -6.84 -4.88
CA GLY A 231 -10.25 -5.89 -4.00
C GLY A 231 -9.34 -6.53 -2.94
N ALA A 232 -8.88 -7.78 -3.12
CA ALA A 232 -7.98 -8.49 -2.20
C ALA A 232 -6.94 -7.55 -1.54
N HIS A 233 -6.89 -7.50 -0.21
CA HIS A 233 -6.07 -6.50 0.47
C HIS A 233 -5.26 -7.09 1.62
N TYR A 234 -5.84 -7.21 2.81
CA TYR A 234 -5.28 -7.96 3.93
C TYR A 234 -5.81 -9.38 3.93
N ASP A 235 -4.97 -10.33 4.31
CA ASP A 235 -5.33 -11.73 4.55
C ASP A 235 -4.76 -12.26 5.89
N ALA A 236 -5.39 -13.29 6.45
CA ALA A 236 -4.96 -14.00 7.66
C ALA A 236 -5.45 -15.45 7.66
N LEU A 237 -4.70 -16.34 8.31
CA LEU A 237 -5.02 -17.77 8.38
C LEU A 237 -5.72 -18.14 9.68
N SER A 238 -6.57 -19.16 9.64
CA SER A 238 -7.05 -19.84 10.85
C SER A 238 -5.88 -20.51 11.58
N PRO A 239 -5.98 -20.72 12.91
CA PRO A 239 -4.92 -21.39 13.67
C PRO A 239 -4.54 -22.78 13.14
N ASP A 240 -5.51 -23.52 12.57
CA ASP A 240 -5.26 -24.82 11.95
C ASP A 240 -4.80 -24.74 10.48
N GLY A 241 -4.74 -23.53 9.93
CA GLY A 241 -4.29 -23.22 8.58
C GLY A 241 -5.25 -23.64 7.46
N LYS A 242 -6.48 -24.06 7.77
CA LYS A 242 -7.46 -24.54 6.78
C LYS A 242 -8.30 -23.45 6.13
N GLN A 243 -8.49 -22.33 6.82
CA GLN A 243 -9.26 -21.21 6.30
C GLN A 243 -8.37 -19.97 6.16
N LEU A 244 -8.56 -19.25 5.07
CA LEU A 244 -7.96 -17.95 4.82
C LEU A 244 -9.06 -16.89 4.80
N ILE A 245 -9.00 -15.91 5.68
CA ILE A 245 -9.87 -14.72 5.63
C ILE A 245 -9.17 -13.64 4.81
N VAL A 246 -9.88 -13.01 3.88
CA VAL A 246 -9.34 -11.96 3.00
C VAL A 246 -10.30 -10.79 2.91
N SER A 247 -9.78 -9.58 3.06
CA SER A 247 -10.56 -8.35 2.91
C SER A 247 -10.65 -7.91 1.44
N GLY A 248 -11.86 -7.49 1.04
CA GLY A 248 -12.15 -6.82 -0.21
C GLY A 248 -12.11 -5.30 -0.05
N PHE A 249 -10.96 -4.70 -0.34
CA PHE A 249 -10.79 -3.26 -0.36
C PHE A 249 -11.69 -2.63 -1.41
N LYS A 250 -12.46 -1.61 -1.01
CA LYS A 250 -13.49 -0.90 -1.82
C LYS A 250 -14.75 -1.71 -2.17
N THR A 251 -14.81 -3.00 -1.86
CA THR A 251 -16.06 -3.79 -1.97
C THR A 251 -16.77 -3.89 -0.63
N GLY A 252 -16.01 -3.84 0.47
CA GLY A 252 -16.53 -4.01 1.82
C GLY A 252 -16.96 -5.44 2.12
N ASN A 253 -16.57 -6.40 1.26
CA ASN A 253 -16.73 -7.82 1.50
C ASN A 253 -15.52 -8.40 2.24
N VAL A 254 -15.77 -9.45 3.00
CA VAL A 254 -14.76 -10.31 3.61
C VAL A 254 -14.99 -11.71 3.06
N TYR A 255 -13.96 -12.27 2.44
CA TYR A 255 -13.99 -13.59 1.83
C TYR A 255 -13.35 -14.60 2.77
N VAL A 256 -13.93 -15.79 2.86
CA VAL A 256 -13.32 -16.94 3.55
C VAL A 256 -13.07 -18.02 2.52
N MET A 257 -11.84 -18.52 2.46
CA MET A 257 -11.38 -19.49 1.46
C MET A 257 -10.83 -20.76 2.12
N ASP A 258 -11.11 -21.92 1.53
CA ASP A 258 -10.46 -23.19 1.89
C ASP A 258 -9.03 -23.21 1.33
N THR A 259 -8.03 -23.41 2.20
CA THR A 259 -6.61 -23.36 1.84
C THR A 259 -6.08 -24.62 1.13
N ASN A 260 -6.89 -25.67 1.02
CA ASN A 260 -6.55 -26.88 0.28
C ASN A 260 -6.74 -26.69 -1.23
N ASN A 261 -7.79 -25.96 -1.63
CA ASN A 261 -8.20 -25.84 -3.04
C ASN A 261 -8.41 -24.40 -3.52
N GLY A 262 -8.47 -23.41 -2.62
CA GLY A 262 -8.70 -22.01 -2.96
C GLY A 262 -10.16 -21.64 -3.20
N GLU A 263 -11.11 -22.53 -2.89
CA GLU A 263 -12.54 -22.25 -3.06
C GLU A 263 -13.02 -21.23 -2.02
N ILE A 264 -13.85 -20.27 -2.46
CA ILE A 264 -14.50 -19.31 -1.56
C ILE A 264 -15.68 -20.02 -0.87
N GLU A 265 -15.54 -20.26 0.42
CA GLU A 265 -16.58 -20.84 1.28
C GLU A 265 -17.65 -19.82 1.64
N GLY A 266 -17.28 -18.53 1.75
CA GLY A 266 -18.19 -17.45 2.09
C GLY A 266 -17.73 -16.07 1.65
N SER A 267 -18.70 -15.18 1.44
CA SER A 267 -18.51 -13.76 1.17
C SER A 267 -19.47 -12.94 2.03
N ILE A 268 -18.91 -12.22 3.00
CA ILE A 268 -19.64 -11.53 4.05
C ILE A 268 -19.49 -10.02 3.84
N SER A 269 -20.60 -9.32 3.57
CA SER A 269 -20.57 -7.86 3.46
C SER A 269 -20.55 -7.20 4.85
N ILE A 270 -19.53 -6.38 5.10
CA ILE A 270 -19.37 -5.63 6.35
C ILE A 270 -19.63 -4.13 6.19
N GLY A 271 -19.70 -3.62 4.95
CA GLY A 271 -19.91 -2.20 4.69
C GLY A 271 -19.39 -1.80 3.31
N GLU A 272 -18.75 -0.63 3.23
CA GLU A 272 -18.19 -0.10 1.98
C GLU A 272 -16.71 -0.46 1.78
N VAL A 273 -15.97 -0.59 2.87
CA VAL A 273 -14.53 -0.84 2.86
C VAL A 273 -14.21 -1.88 3.93
N ALA A 274 -13.47 -2.91 3.54
CA ALA A 274 -12.85 -3.85 4.46
C ALA A 274 -11.32 -3.65 4.39
N GLN A 275 -10.67 -3.58 5.56
CA GLN A 275 -9.21 -3.49 5.70
C GLN A 275 -8.68 -4.62 6.57
N GLY A 276 -7.91 -4.34 7.62
CA GLY A 276 -7.24 -5.37 8.40
C GLY A 276 -8.18 -6.50 8.82
N VAL A 277 -7.71 -7.73 8.66
CA VAL A 277 -8.40 -8.95 9.07
C VAL A 277 -7.49 -9.83 9.93
N LYS A 278 -8.10 -10.53 10.88
CA LYS A 278 -7.46 -11.57 11.73
C LYS A 278 -8.49 -12.62 12.12
N ILE A 279 -8.03 -13.84 12.41
CA ILE A 279 -8.84 -14.89 13.02
C ILE A 279 -8.38 -15.06 14.47
N SER A 280 -9.32 -15.25 15.39
CA SER A 280 -9.02 -15.41 16.82
C SER A 280 -8.15 -16.64 17.08
N PRO A 281 -7.33 -16.66 18.16
CA PRO A 281 -6.45 -17.80 18.46
C PRO A 281 -7.16 -19.14 18.64
N ASP A 282 -8.44 -19.13 19.02
CA ASP A 282 -9.30 -20.32 19.14
C ASP A 282 -9.99 -20.70 17.82
N GLY A 283 -9.82 -19.92 16.76
CA GLY A 283 -10.41 -20.12 15.44
C GLY A 283 -11.89 -19.73 15.33
N ARG A 284 -12.52 -19.25 16.41
CA ARG A 284 -13.96 -19.02 16.45
C ARG A 284 -14.42 -17.80 15.67
N TYR A 285 -13.68 -16.69 15.78
CA TYR A 285 -14.08 -15.40 15.23
C TYR A 285 -13.08 -14.86 14.22
N GLY A 286 -13.57 -14.49 13.05
CA GLY A 286 -12.88 -13.59 12.13
C GLY A 286 -13.24 -12.15 12.46
N LEU A 287 -12.25 -11.27 12.58
CA LEU A 287 -12.46 -9.84 12.71
C LEU A 287 -12.05 -9.13 11.43
N ALA A 288 -12.82 -8.12 11.04
CA ALA A 288 -12.54 -7.30 9.88
C ALA A 288 -12.81 -5.82 10.16
N VAL A 289 -11.86 -4.95 9.83
CA VAL A 289 -11.95 -3.52 10.07
C VAL A 289 -12.69 -2.82 8.93
N ALA A 290 -13.62 -1.92 9.26
CA ALA A 290 -14.27 -1.03 8.31
C ALA A 290 -14.00 0.45 8.68
N PRO A 291 -12.99 1.10 8.06
CA PRO A 291 -12.46 2.41 8.48
C PRO A 291 -13.49 3.53 8.40
N ASN A 292 -14.21 3.64 7.28
CA ASN A 292 -15.17 4.72 7.02
C ASN A 292 -16.40 4.68 7.96
N GLN A 293 -16.60 3.56 8.63
CA GLN A 293 -17.71 3.34 9.56
C GLN A 293 -17.26 3.42 11.01
N GLY A 294 -15.95 3.41 11.28
CA GLY A 294 -15.42 3.37 12.64
C GLY A 294 -15.71 2.07 13.38
N ILE A 295 -15.84 0.94 12.66
CA ILE A 295 -16.25 -0.35 13.24
C ILE A 295 -15.26 -1.49 12.97
N VAL A 296 -15.32 -2.49 13.84
CA VAL A 296 -14.83 -3.85 13.59
C VAL A 296 -16.03 -4.79 13.47
N ALA A 297 -16.10 -5.52 12.37
CA ALA A 297 -17.07 -6.58 12.16
C ALA A 297 -16.55 -7.90 12.75
N VAL A 298 -17.43 -8.62 13.45
CA VAL A 298 -17.18 -9.94 14.02
C VAL A 298 -17.92 -10.98 13.19
N ILE A 299 -17.19 -11.95 12.65
CA ILE A 299 -17.69 -13.01 11.79
C ILE A 299 -17.47 -14.33 12.52
N ASP A 300 -18.49 -15.17 12.61
CA ASP A 300 -18.37 -16.53 13.12
C ASP A 300 -17.76 -17.41 12.02
N MET A 301 -16.61 -18.05 12.29
CA MET A 301 -15.84 -18.75 11.26
C MET A 301 -16.39 -20.15 10.91
N GLU A 302 -17.24 -20.70 11.77
CA GLU A 302 -17.92 -21.98 11.49
C GLU A 302 -19.15 -21.76 10.59
N THR A 303 -19.95 -20.75 10.91
CA THR A 303 -21.22 -20.46 10.20
C THR A 303 -21.08 -19.42 9.09
N LEU A 304 -19.94 -18.72 9.02
CA LEU A 304 -19.66 -17.62 8.10
C LEU A 304 -20.68 -16.48 8.19
N ALA A 305 -21.23 -16.26 9.38
CA ALA A 305 -22.25 -15.25 9.64
C ALA A 305 -21.66 -14.01 10.33
N LEU A 306 -22.15 -12.83 9.95
CA LEU A 306 -21.86 -11.59 10.67
C LEU A 306 -22.57 -11.60 12.03
N VAL A 307 -21.78 -11.67 13.11
CA VAL A 307 -22.26 -11.72 14.50
C VAL A 307 -22.53 -10.32 15.04
N LYS A 308 -21.60 -9.40 14.86
CA LYS A 308 -21.67 -8.05 15.46
C LYS A 308 -20.85 -7.03 14.67
N LYS A 309 -21.23 -5.77 14.75
CA LYS A 309 -20.39 -4.62 14.38
C LYS A 309 -20.09 -3.81 15.64
N ILE A 310 -18.83 -3.73 16.02
CA ILE A 310 -18.36 -3.05 17.23
C ILE A 310 -17.87 -1.67 16.82
N SER A 311 -18.45 -0.60 17.37
CA SER A 311 -17.91 0.75 17.21
C SER A 311 -16.62 0.89 18.02
N VAL A 312 -15.51 1.19 17.33
CA VAL A 312 -14.17 1.24 17.92
C VAL A 312 -13.54 2.62 17.92
N GLY A 313 -13.93 3.52 17.02
CA GLY A 313 -13.41 4.88 16.98
C GLY A 313 -13.08 5.35 15.56
N ASP A 314 -12.28 6.40 15.45
CA ASP A 314 -12.05 7.10 14.19
C ASP A 314 -11.00 6.41 13.32
N THR A 315 -11.41 6.09 12.07
CA THR A 315 -10.58 5.47 11.03
C THR A 315 -9.75 4.29 11.56
N PRO A 316 -10.40 3.23 12.09
CA PRO A 316 -9.67 2.03 12.47
C PRO A 316 -9.01 1.42 11.23
N HIS A 317 -7.82 0.83 11.36
CA HIS A 317 -7.09 0.31 10.18
C HIS A 317 -6.80 -1.20 10.23
N ASN A 318 -6.13 -1.66 11.29
CA ASN A 318 -5.79 -3.06 11.48
C ASN A 318 -5.97 -3.46 12.95
N LEU A 319 -5.84 -4.75 13.26
CA LEU A 319 -6.01 -5.27 14.60
C LEU A 319 -5.14 -6.50 14.86
N ILE A 320 -4.94 -6.80 16.15
CA ILE A 320 -4.28 -8.03 16.62
C ILE A 320 -4.96 -8.49 17.92
N PHE A 321 -5.02 -9.81 18.15
CA PHE A 321 -5.49 -10.37 19.42
C PHE A 321 -4.37 -10.39 20.46
N ASN A 322 -4.71 -10.38 21.74
CA ASN A 322 -3.78 -10.85 22.76
C ASN A 322 -3.59 -12.37 22.67
N THR A 323 -2.54 -12.89 23.29
CA THR A 323 -2.11 -14.30 23.15
C THR A 323 -3.20 -15.32 23.49
N ASN A 324 -4.12 -14.99 24.40
CA ASN A 324 -5.23 -15.88 24.79
C ASN A 324 -6.57 -15.57 24.09
N GLY A 325 -6.62 -14.57 23.21
CA GLY A 325 -7.81 -14.19 22.44
C GLY A 325 -8.91 -13.46 23.24
N SER A 326 -8.70 -13.16 24.52
CA SER A 326 -9.70 -12.45 25.35
C SER A 326 -9.86 -10.98 24.99
N LEU A 327 -8.83 -10.36 24.38
CA LEU A 327 -8.84 -8.98 23.93
C LEU A 327 -8.38 -8.88 22.47
N ALA A 328 -8.88 -7.88 21.77
CA ALA A 328 -8.33 -7.41 20.50
C ALA A 328 -7.93 -5.95 20.60
N TYR A 329 -6.76 -5.61 20.04
CA TYR A 329 -6.25 -4.25 19.93
C TYR A 329 -6.41 -3.77 18.49
N VAL A 330 -7.03 -2.62 18.30
CA VAL A 330 -7.34 -2.06 16.98
C VAL A 330 -6.62 -0.73 16.82
N THR A 331 -5.85 -0.54 15.76
CA THR A 331 -5.22 0.75 15.46
C THR A 331 -6.26 1.78 15.04
N LEU A 332 -6.27 2.96 15.65
CA LEU A 332 -7.14 4.08 15.30
C LEU A 332 -6.32 5.16 14.60
N GLN A 333 -6.25 5.09 13.26
CA GLN A 333 -5.40 5.97 12.46
C GLN A 333 -5.81 7.45 12.60
N GLY A 334 -7.11 7.73 12.72
CA GLY A 334 -7.63 9.09 12.87
C GLY A 334 -7.47 9.65 14.28
N GLY A 335 -7.29 8.78 15.29
CA GLY A 335 -7.26 9.15 16.71
C GLY A 335 -5.88 9.14 17.36
N GLY A 336 -4.84 8.60 16.71
CA GLY A 336 -3.52 8.47 17.33
C GLY A 336 -3.51 7.57 18.57
N ALA A 337 -4.28 6.48 18.52
CA ALA A 337 -4.51 5.59 19.66
C ALA A 337 -4.78 4.13 19.22
N LEU A 338 -4.89 3.24 20.19
CA LEU A 338 -5.42 1.89 20.03
C LEU A 338 -6.77 1.76 20.73
N ALA A 339 -7.77 1.14 20.12
CA ALA A 339 -8.96 0.67 20.83
C ALA A 339 -8.72 -0.72 21.41
N VAL A 340 -9.12 -0.94 22.67
CA VAL A 340 -9.12 -2.25 23.32
C VAL A 340 -10.54 -2.81 23.29
N VAL A 341 -10.72 -3.94 22.64
CA VAL A 341 -12.00 -4.64 22.48
C VAL A 341 -12.01 -5.88 23.35
N ASP A 342 -13.05 -6.01 24.16
CA ASP A 342 -13.36 -7.23 24.91
C ASP A 342 -13.99 -8.26 23.97
N MET A 343 -13.40 -9.45 23.88
CA MET A 343 -13.87 -10.49 22.96
C MET A 343 -14.96 -11.39 23.56
N GLU A 344 -15.20 -11.34 24.87
CA GLU A 344 -16.31 -12.03 25.52
C GLU A 344 -17.62 -11.24 25.34
N THR A 345 -17.59 -9.93 25.61
CA THR A 345 -18.77 -9.06 25.48
C THR A 345 -18.91 -8.45 24.09
N LEU A 346 -17.86 -8.54 23.27
CA LEU A 346 -17.76 -7.93 21.94
C LEU A 346 -18.00 -6.42 22.00
N THR A 347 -17.31 -5.70 22.88
CA THR A 347 -17.44 -4.25 23.05
C THR A 347 -16.09 -3.57 23.23
N LYS A 348 -15.94 -2.33 22.72
CA LYS A 348 -14.79 -1.48 23.09
C LYS A 348 -14.83 -1.17 24.59
N GLN A 349 -13.74 -1.45 25.29
CA GLN A 349 -13.56 -1.12 26.70
C GLN A 349 -12.98 0.29 26.88
N ARG A 350 -11.87 0.58 26.19
CA ARG A 350 -11.09 1.82 26.35
C ARG A 350 -10.20 2.09 25.13
N GLU A 351 -9.51 3.22 25.15
CA GLU A 351 -8.45 3.56 24.20
C GLU A 351 -7.12 3.77 24.92
N ILE A 352 -6.03 3.40 24.26
CA ILE A 352 -4.66 3.60 24.72
C ILE A 352 -3.97 4.59 23.78
N PRO A 353 -3.59 5.80 24.23
CA PRO A 353 -2.89 6.77 23.39
C PRO A 353 -1.52 6.26 22.92
N THR A 354 -1.14 6.60 21.70
CA THR A 354 0.17 6.24 21.14
C THR A 354 1.01 7.50 20.88
N PRO A 355 1.48 8.22 21.92
CA PRO A 355 2.24 9.46 21.75
C PRO A 355 3.48 9.23 20.86
N GLY A 356 3.64 10.11 19.88
CA GLY A 356 4.69 9.99 18.86
C GLY A 356 4.32 9.14 17.64
N LEU A 357 3.14 8.52 17.62
CA LEU A 357 2.54 7.87 16.45
C LEU A 357 1.20 8.54 16.13
N GLU A 358 1.20 9.51 15.21
CA GLU A 358 0.00 10.29 14.89
C GLU A 358 -1.02 9.48 14.07
N THR A 359 -0.56 8.49 13.31
CA THR A 359 -1.38 7.69 12.39
C THR A 359 -1.08 6.19 12.53
N PRO A 360 -1.36 5.58 13.71
CA PRO A 360 -1.09 4.16 13.91
C PRO A 360 -1.84 3.33 12.85
N HIS A 361 -1.13 2.41 12.21
CA HIS A 361 -1.61 1.75 11.00
C HIS A 361 -1.59 0.23 11.17
N ASN A 362 -0.41 -0.40 11.14
CA ASN A 362 -0.26 -1.83 11.36
C ASN A 362 0.28 -2.12 12.75
N ILE A 363 -0.05 -3.29 13.29
CA ILE A 363 0.26 -3.67 14.67
C ILE A 363 0.60 -5.15 14.74
N ASP A 364 1.47 -5.48 15.69
CA ASP A 364 1.72 -6.86 16.11
C ASP A 364 2.10 -6.93 17.59
N ILE A 365 2.06 -8.12 18.18
CA ILE A 365 2.25 -8.36 19.62
C ILE A 365 3.43 -9.32 19.87
N SER A 366 4.19 -9.08 20.94
CA SER A 366 5.22 -10.03 21.38
C SER A 366 4.60 -11.35 21.86
N GLY A 367 5.34 -12.45 21.69
CA GLY A 367 4.85 -13.79 22.04
C GLY A 367 4.57 -13.97 23.54
N ASP A 368 5.21 -13.16 24.39
CA ASP A 368 4.91 -13.10 25.84
C ASP A 368 3.64 -12.30 26.17
N GLY A 369 3.06 -11.58 25.20
CA GLY A 369 1.85 -10.78 25.36
C GLY A 369 2.05 -9.46 26.10
N HIS A 370 3.29 -9.04 26.38
CA HIS A 370 3.57 -7.84 27.18
C HIS A 370 3.89 -6.59 26.35
N ARG A 371 4.19 -6.72 25.06
CA ARG A 371 4.53 -5.58 24.19
C ARG A 371 3.73 -5.57 22.89
N LEU A 372 3.19 -4.41 22.55
CA LEU A 372 2.65 -4.13 21.23
C LEU A 372 3.64 -3.30 20.41
N TRP A 373 3.78 -3.66 19.15
CA TRP A 373 4.61 -2.96 18.18
C TRP A 373 3.73 -2.39 17.08
N ILE A 374 3.84 -1.09 16.87
CA ILE A 374 2.88 -0.33 16.07
C ILE A 374 3.65 0.43 15.01
N ARG A 375 3.32 0.17 13.75
CA ARG A 375 3.80 0.92 12.59
C ARG A 375 2.79 1.99 12.23
N ASP A 376 3.22 3.25 12.14
CA ASP A 376 2.39 4.35 11.66
C ASP A 376 2.38 4.46 10.12
N PHE A 377 1.62 5.43 9.60
CA PHE A 377 1.46 5.63 8.16
C PHE A 377 2.64 6.36 7.49
N ILE A 378 3.50 7.03 8.26
CA ILE A 378 4.43 8.03 7.72
C ILE A 378 5.91 7.63 7.83
N GLY A 379 6.28 6.72 8.74
CA GLY A 379 7.64 6.20 8.85
C GLY A 379 8.15 6.03 10.28
N HIS A 380 7.28 5.69 11.23
CA HIS A 380 7.67 5.38 12.61
C HIS A 380 7.18 4.02 13.08
N VAL A 381 7.96 3.40 13.96
CA VAL A 381 7.53 2.27 14.77
C VAL A 381 7.54 2.68 16.23
N GLY A 382 6.48 2.40 16.98
CA GLY A 382 6.48 2.53 18.43
C GLY A 382 6.37 1.16 19.09
N VAL A 383 6.99 1.01 20.25
CA VAL A 383 6.78 -0.13 21.15
C VAL A 383 6.03 0.35 22.37
N LEU A 384 4.95 -0.33 22.71
CA LEU A 384 4.06 -0.05 23.82
C LEU A 384 4.12 -1.22 24.81
N ASP A 385 4.30 -0.90 26.08
CA ASP A 385 4.21 -1.83 27.20
C ASP A 385 2.74 -2.01 27.61
N LEU A 386 2.24 -3.24 27.59
CA LEU A 386 0.84 -3.54 27.83
C LEU A 386 0.46 -3.55 29.33
N ASP A 387 1.41 -3.79 30.22
CA ASP A 387 1.15 -3.76 31.66
C ASP A 387 0.94 -2.34 32.18
N SER A 388 1.73 -1.39 31.67
CA SER A 388 1.67 0.03 32.05
C SER A 388 0.91 0.91 31.05
N GLU A 389 0.58 0.38 29.88
CA GLU A 389 -0.05 1.08 28.74
C GLU A 389 0.72 2.32 28.27
N LYS A 390 2.05 2.22 28.27
CA LYS A 390 2.94 3.32 27.90
C LYS A 390 3.79 2.98 26.69
N VAL A 391 3.92 3.95 25.79
CA VAL A 391 4.92 3.89 24.72
C VAL A 391 6.31 3.97 25.35
N LEU A 392 7.11 2.92 25.18
CA LEU A 392 8.48 2.82 25.69
C LEU A 392 9.46 3.57 24.78
N LYS A 393 9.27 3.46 23.47
CA LYS A 393 10.17 4.05 22.47
C LYS A 393 9.49 4.21 21.11
N VAL A 394 9.88 5.25 20.39
CA VAL A 394 9.54 5.47 18.98
C VAL A 394 10.82 5.49 18.15
N PHE A 395 10.78 4.78 17.03
CA PHE A 395 11.85 4.61 16.06
C PHE A 395 11.47 5.31 14.76
N LYS A 396 12.43 6.00 14.15
CA LYS A 396 12.30 6.43 12.75
C LYS A 396 12.75 5.29 11.85
N VAL A 397 11.91 4.91 10.90
CA VAL A 397 12.14 3.81 9.95
C VAL A 397 11.93 4.30 8.51
N GLY A 398 11.96 3.40 7.53
CA GLY A 398 11.70 3.74 6.12
C GLY A 398 10.35 4.44 5.93
N ALA A 399 10.28 5.37 4.97
CA ALA A 399 9.10 6.22 4.77
C ALA A 399 7.86 5.43 4.30
N GLY A 400 6.68 6.01 4.55
CA GLY A 400 5.38 5.45 4.16
C GLY A 400 4.89 4.36 5.11
N HIS A 401 3.68 3.87 4.88
CA HIS A 401 3.12 2.80 5.68
C HIS A 401 3.74 1.45 5.30
N GLY A 402 3.65 0.47 6.20
CA GLY A 402 4.16 -0.88 5.94
C GLY A 402 3.60 -1.86 6.95
N GLY A 403 3.75 -3.14 6.66
CA GLY A 403 3.51 -4.21 7.62
C GLY A 403 4.55 -4.18 8.73
N ILE A 404 4.20 -4.81 9.84
CA ILE A 404 5.09 -5.05 10.97
C ILE A 404 4.85 -6.47 11.47
N ASP A 405 5.92 -7.11 11.91
CA ASP A 405 5.90 -8.48 12.41
C ASP A 405 6.91 -8.62 13.56
N VAL A 406 6.47 -9.18 14.68
CA VAL A 406 7.30 -9.63 15.78
C VAL A 406 7.69 -11.07 15.50
N ILE A 407 8.94 -11.27 15.14
CA ILE A 407 9.46 -12.56 14.71
C ILE A 407 9.41 -13.55 15.88
N PRO A 408 9.04 -14.83 15.65
CA PRO A 408 8.99 -15.84 16.69
C PRO A 408 10.22 -15.86 17.60
N ASN A 409 9.98 -16.11 18.89
CA ASN A 409 10.91 -15.89 20.02
C ASN A 409 11.06 -14.42 20.46
N SER A 410 10.31 -13.49 19.86
CA SER A 410 10.24 -12.07 20.23
C SER A 410 11.58 -11.33 20.24
N ARG A 411 12.61 -11.86 19.59
CA ARG A 411 13.94 -11.22 19.54
C ARG A 411 13.98 -10.06 18.55
N TYR A 412 13.32 -10.22 17.42
CA TYR A 412 13.36 -9.25 16.33
C TYR A 412 11.96 -8.78 15.97
N VAL A 413 11.87 -7.53 15.57
CA VAL A 413 10.68 -6.93 14.94
C VAL A 413 11.10 -6.41 13.58
N ALA A 414 10.38 -6.80 12.54
CA ALA A 414 10.65 -6.37 11.19
C ALA A 414 9.49 -5.55 10.64
N THR A 415 9.80 -4.51 9.86
CA THR A 415 8.77 -3.66 9.25
C THR A 415 9.14 -3.25 7.83
N GLY A 416 8.16 -3.32 6.93
CA GLY A 416 8.29 -2.85 5.54
C GLY A 416 8.10 -1.34 5.46
N ALA A 417 8.31 -0.76 4.28
CA ALA A 417 8.14 0.66 4.02
C ALA A 417 7.75 0.86 2.57
N ILE A 418 6.45 1.02 2.27
CA ILE A 418 5.93 1.00 0.89
C ILE A 418 6.47 2.15 0.03
N SER A 419 7.02 3.18 0.67
CA SER A 419 7.61 4.36 0.03
C SER A 419 9.14 4.33 0.06
N ALA A 420 9.75 3.19 0.37
CA ALA A 420 11.20 2.96 0.38
C ALA A 420 11.53 1.63 -0.31
N SER A 421 12.78 1.16 -0.16
CA SER A 421 13.21 -0.16 -0.66
C SER A 421 13.61 -1.13 0.46
N GLN A 422 13.39 -0.76 1.72
CA GLN A 422 14.01 -1.43 2.86
C GLN A 422 13.00 -2.07 3.80
N VAL A 423 13.37 -3.23 4.34
CA VAL A 423 12.82 -3.78 5.58
C VAL A 423 13.75 -3.40 6.73
N THR A 424 13.22 -2.70 7.72
CA THR A 424 13.96 -2.37 8.95
C THR A 424 13.78 -3.47 9.97
N VAL A 425 14.88 -3.93 10.57
CA VAL A 425 14.91 -4.93 11.65
C VAL A 425 15.34 -4.27 12.96
N ILE A 426 14.52 -4.45 13.99
CA ILE A 426 14.71 -3.92 15.34
C ILE A 426 14.94 -5.11 16.28
N ASP A 427 15.98 -5.05 17.10
CA ASP A 427 16.16 -5.97 18.21
C ASP A 427 15.25 -5.53 19.37
N ALA A 428 14.34 -6.41 19.77
CA ALA A 428 13.27 -6.12 20.72
C ALA A 428 13.78 -6.01 22.16
N ASP A 429 14.88 -6.68 22.50
CA ASP A 429 15.45 -6.64 23.85
C ASP A 429 16.22 -5.34 24.10
N SER A 430 17.14 -5.03 23.19
CA SER A 430 17.95 -3.80 23.26
C SER A 430 17.21 -2.55 22.77
N LEU A 431 16.06 -2.73 22.12
CA LEU A 431 15.28 -1.67 21.48
C LEU A 431 16.16 -0.83 20.54
N ALA A 432 16.88 -1.51 19.64
CA ALA A 432 17.78 -0.87 18.68
C ALA A 432 17.51 -1.36 17.26
N ILE A 433 17.60 -0.47 16.27
CA ILE A 433 17.61 -0.88 14.86
C ILE A 433 18.95 -1.58 14.61
N VAL A 434 18.88 -2.84 14.17
CA VAL A 434 20.07 -3.68 13.91
C VAL A 434 20.36 -3.87 12.43
N ALA A 435 19.37 -3.69 11.56
CA ALA A 435 19.56 -3.75 10.12
C ALA A 435 18.51 -2.94 9.35
N ASN A 436 18.91 -2.48 8.17
CA ASN A 436 18.01 -2.05 7.09
C ASN A 436 18.37 -2.86 5.85
N LEU A 437 17.49 -3.76 5.46
CA LEU A 437 17.73 -4.73 4.40
C LEU A 437 17.08 -4.23 3.12
N ASP A 438 17.85 -4.06 2.05
CA ASP A 438 17.31 -3.72 0.74
C ASP A 438 16.63 -4.95 0.12
N VAL A 439 15.35 -4.83 -0.18
CA VAL A 439 14.49 -5.96 -0.57
C VAL A 439 13.76 -5.73 -1.89
N GLY A 440 13.98 -4.58 -2.52
CA GLY A 440 13.23 -4.08 -3.67
C GLY A 440 12.23 -2.98 -3.28
N THR A 441 11.62 -2.34 -4.26
CA THR A 441 10.83 -1.12 -4.09
C THR A 441 9.41 -1.39 -3.57
N GLY A 442 9.06 -0.68 -2.51
CA GLY A 442 7.76 -0.74 -1.88
C GLY A 442 7.49 -2.02 -1.09
N PRO A 443 8.38 -2.46 -0.18
CA PRO A 443 8.06 -3.54 0.72
C PRO A 443 6.89 -3.15 1.61
N HIS A 444 5.85 -3.97 1.67
CA HIS A 444 4.66 -3.69 2.46
C HIS A 444 4.39 -4.79 3.49
N GLY A 445 3.68 -5.86 3.12
CA GLY A 445 3.37 -6.96 4.01
C GLY A 445 4.64 -7.70 4.41
N VAL A 446 4.88 -7.84 5.70
CA VAL A 446 6.05 -8.51 6.27
C VAL A 446 5.55 -9.55 7.25
N ARG A 447 5.97 -10.82 7.09
CA ARG A 447 5.57 -11.95 7.94
C ARG A 447 6.66 -13.01 8.04
N ALA A 448 6.95 -13.47 9.25
CA ALA A 448 7.93 -14.52 9.50
C ALA A 448 7.31 -15.92 9.44
N SER A 449 8.13 -16.90 9.07
CA SER A 449 7.83 -18.32 9.27
C SER A 449 7.64 -18.63 10.75
N ALA A 450 6.86 -19.67 11.08
CA ALA A 450 6.56 -20.06 12.46
C ALA A 450 7.80 -20.34 13.34
N ASP A 451 8.92 -20.75 12.73
CA ASP A 451 10.20 -20.97 13.42
C ASP A 451 11.08 -19.71 13.49
N GLY A 452 10.64 -18.60 12.89
CA GLY A 452 11.36 -17.33 12.82
C GLY A 452 12.58 -17.34 11.91
N ARG A 453 12.82 -18.43 11.15
CA ARG A 453 14.01 -18.57 10.30
C ARG A 453 13.95 -17.67 9.07
N TYR A 454 12.79 -17.60 8.43
CA TYR A 454 12.60 -16.81 7.23
C TYR A 454 11.60 -15.69 7.48
N LEU A 455 11.89 -14.53 6.90
CA LEU A 455 10.98 -13.42 6.81
C LEU A 455 10.59 -13.21 5.36
N TYR A 456 9.29 -13.21 5.10
CA TYR A 456 8.72 -12.97 3.79
C TYR A 456 8.22 -11.54 3.73
N THR A 457 8.55 -10.83 2.66
CA THR A 457 8.00 -9.49 2.40
C THR A 457 7.37 -9.44 1.01
N SER A 458 6.14 -8.96 0.91
CA SER A 458 5.60 -8.51 -0.37
C SER A 458 6.30 -7.22 -0.75
N VAL A 459 6.73 -7.12 -2.00
CA VAL A 459 7.40 -5.96 -2.57
C VAL A 459 6.49 -5.44 -3.67
N THR A 460 5.63 -4.51 -3.27
CA THR A 460 4.42 -4.15 -4.00
C THR A 460 4.71 -3.48 -5.34
N ALA A 461 5.72 -2.62 -5.43
CA ALA A 461 6.05 -1.94 -6.68
C ALA A 461 6.79 -2.87 -7.66
N ASP A 462 7.64 -3.76 -7.13
CA ASP A 462 8.42 -4.70 -7.94
C ASP A 462 7.67 -6.02 -8.24
N ASN A 463 6.48 -6.21 -7.67
CA ASN A 463 5.61 -7.38 -7.89
C ASN A 463 6.29 -8.72 -7.55
N MET A 464 6.94 -8.78 -6.39
CA MET A 464 7.64 -9.97 -5.93
C MET A 464 7.43 -10.23 -4.44
N ILE A 465 7.67 -11.47 -4.01
CA ILE A 465 7.90 -11.82 -2.61
C ILE A 465 9.41 -11.96 -2.41
N THR A 466 9.98 -11.17 -1.51
CA THR A 466 11.38 -11.28 -1.11
C THR A 466 11.47 -12.11 0.16
N ILE A 467 12.41 -13.06 0.19
CA ILE A 467 12.67 -13.95 1.32
C ILE A 467 14.01 -13.59 1.94
N ILE A 468 14.00 -13.36 3.24
CA ILE A 468 15.15 -13.00 4.05
C ILE A 468 15.43 -14.13 5.03
N ASP A 469 16.67 -14.58 5.10
CA ASP A 469 17.15 -15.46 6.16
C ASP A 469 17.47 -14.60 7.40
N MET A 470 16.78 -14.87 8.50
CA MET A 470 16.85 -14.05 9.71
C MET A 470 18.05 -14.34 10.61
N GLU A 471 18.75 -15.46 10.38
CA GLU A 471 20.01 -15.76 11.07
C GLU A 471 21.15 -14.92 10.48
N SER A 472 21.23 -14.85 9.15
CA SER A 472 22.26 -14.11 8.43
C SER A 472 21.87 -12.66 8.12
N LEU A 473 20.58 -12.29 8.27
CA LEU A 473 19.99 -11.01 7.88
C LEU A 473 20.25 -10.67 6.41
N LYS A 474 20.03 -11.63 5.52
CA LYS A 474 20.27 -11.47 4.08
C LYS A 474 19.07 -11.90 3.26
N VAL A 475 18.83 -11.19 2.16
CA VAL A 475 17.94 -11.68 1.11
C VAL A 475 18.55 -12.95 0.52
N VAL A 476 17.77 -14.03 0.54
CA VAL A 476 18.17 -15.34 0.02
C VAL A 476 17.39 -15.74 -1.23
N ARG A 477 16.27 -15.05 -1.50
CA ARG A 477 15.46 -15.26 -2.70
C ARG A 477 14.58 -14.04 -2.98
N GLN A 478 14.33 -13.78 -4.26
CA GLN A 478 13.25 -12.91 -4.72
C GLN A 478 12.42 -13.70 -5.72
N GLU A 479 11.12 -13.81 -5.45
CA GLU A 479 10.19 -14.62 -6.21
C GLU A 479 9.12 -13.75 -6.87
N PRO A 480 9.04 -13.67 -8.20
CA PRO A 480 7.99 -12.93 -8.87
C PRO A 480 6.58 -13.44 -8.50
N VAL A 481 5.64 -12.51 -8.40
CA VAL A 481 4.21 -12.79 -8.23
C VAL A 481 3.51 -12.65 -9.57
N ASP A 482 2.65 -13.61 -9.93
CA ASP A 482 1.84 -13.56 -11.14
C ASP A 482 0.67 -12.57 -10.96
N GLY A 483 0.98 -11.29 -11.14
CA GLY A 483 0.01 -10.22 -10.96
C GLY A 483 0.69 -8.90 -10.61
N LYS A 484 -0.12 -7.87 -10.39
CA LYS A 484 0.38 -6.56 -9.97
C LYS A 484 -0.06 -6.27 -8.56
N PHE A 485 0.85 -5.68 -7.80
CA PHE A 485 0.58 -5.14 -6.46
C PHE A 485 0.30 -6.23 -5.41
N PRO A 486 1.25 -7.16 -5.16
CA PRO A 486 1.17 -8.03 -3.97
C PRO A 486 1.21 -7.12 -2.73
N PHE A 487 0.19 -7.22 -1.89
CA PHE A 487 -0.01 -6.27 -0.79
C PHE A 487 0.31 -6.91 0.56
N TRP A 488 -0.48 -7.89 0.99
CA TRP A 488 -0.30 -8.56 2.28
C TRP A 488 0.07 -10.03 2.12
N LEU A 489 0.52 -10.63 3.23
CA LEU A 489 0.90 -12.03 3.32
C LEU A 489 0.23 -12.67 4.53
N ALA A 490 -0.29 -13.89 4.35
CA ALA A 490 -0.67 -14.79 5.43
C ALA A 490 0.29 -15.98 5.48
N VAL A 491 0.81 -16.26 6.68
CA VAL A 491 1.85 -17.28 6.92
C VAL A 491 1.41 -18.20 8.07
N PRO A 492 1.45 -19.53 7.90
CA PRO A 492 1.07 -20.45 8.97
C PRO A 492 1.88 -20.24 10.24
N GLY A 493 1.19 -20.18 11.39
CA GLY A 493 1.80 -19.95 12.69
C GLY A 493 2.07 -18.48 13.04
N ASN A 494 1.55 -17.56 12.23
CA ASN A 494 1.55 -16.12 12.47
C ASN A 494 0.08 -15.62 12.48
N PRO A 495 -0.61 -15.70 13.64
CA PRO A 495 -2.06 -15.49 13.74
C PRO A 495 -2.52 -14.04 13.52
#